data_AF-A0A524E1B3-F1
#
_entry.id   AF-A0A524E1B3-F1
#
_cell.length_a   1.000
_cell.length_b   1.000
_cell.length_c   1.000
_cell.angle_alpha   90.00
_cell.angle_beta   90.00
_cell.angle_gamma   90.00
#
_symmetry.space_group_name_H-M   'P 1'
#
loop_
_entity.id
_entity.type
_entity.pdbx_description
1 polymer ?
#
loop_
_entity_poly.entity_id
_entity_poly.type
_entity_poly.pdbx_seq_one_letter_code
_entity_poly.pdbx_strand_id
1 'polypeptide(L)'
;MTKYQSKLKDSKEMLFFNEAVEYFHRFERKDLIFNQNAENLNPNQLRDQMLEELNKLRDIIANHPDIKLEKLSDEEKSHYSRFIKFYSACPICGELNHYHNLKKLFFDDDNENIKEKLILFMNLGEKYSKKLKTFNIDIGIPCCKCFKELFDEDLG
;
A
#
# COMPACT_ATOMS: atom_id res chain seq x y z
N MET A 1 -45.45 -1.54 28.39
CA MET A 1 -44.76 -0.83 27.30
C MET A 1 -43.31 -0.62 27.72
N THR A 2 -42.44 -1.54 27.31
CA THR A 2 -41.07 -1.68 27.81
C THR A 2 -40.13 -0.86 26.92
N LYS A 3 -39.40 0.09 27.53
CA LYS A 3 -38.41 0.94 26.86
C LYS A 3 -37.17 0.10 26.49
N TYR A 4 -36.85 0.01 25.20
CA TYR A 4 -35.61 -0.60 24.72
C TYR A 4 -34.54 0.49 24.61
N GLN A 5 -33.58 0.49 25.55
CA GLN A 5 -32.35 1.26 25.46
C GLN A 5 -31.36 0.46 24.61
N SER A 6 -31.13 0.84 23.36
CA SER A 6 -30.05 0.24 22.56
C SER A 6 -28.71 0.83 22.98
N LYS A 7 -27.89 -0.01 23.62
CA LYS A 7 -26.49 0.23 23.96
C LYS A 7 -25.71 0.61 22.69
N LEU A 8 -24.98 1.72 22.74
CA LEU A 8 -23.90 2.05 21.81
C LEU A 8 -22.83 0.97 21.94
N LYS A 9 -22.76 0.11 20.93
CA LYS A 9 -21.73 -0.92 20.78
C LYS A 9 -20.64 -0.31 19.91
N ASP A 10 -19.40 -0.29 20.41
CA ASP A 10 -18.22 0.26 19.74
C ASP A 10 -18.23 -0.03 18.23
N SER A 11 -18.41 1.02 17.44
CA SER A 11 -18.28 0.96 15.99
C SER A 11 -16.79 0.81 15.69
N LYS A 12 -16.36 -0.45 15.53
CA LYS A 12 -15.10 -0.80 14.87
C LYS A 12 -15.12 -0.12 13.50
N GLU A 13 -14.47 1.04 13.37
CA GLU A 13 -14.36 1.79 12.11
C GLU A 13 -13.86 0.84 11.03
N MET A 14 -14.71 0.58 10.03
CA MET A 14 -14.39 -0.32 8.93
C MET A 14 -13.38 0.35 8.00
N LEU A 15 -12.10 0.00 8.15
CA LEU A 15 -11.00 0.32 7.22
C LEU A 15 -11.17 -0.34 5.82
N PHE A 16 -12.31 -1.00 5.58
CA PHE A 16 -12.57 -1.92 4.47
C PHE A 16 -12.88 -1.26 3.11
N PHE A 17 -12.95 0.08 3.04
CA PHE A 17 -13.50 0.74 1.85
C PHE A 17 -12.48 1.10 0.77
N ASN A 18 -11.18 1.25 1.07
CA ASN A 18 -10.21 1.70 0.05
C ASN A 18 -9.75 0.57 -0.87
N GLU A 19 -9.51 -0.62 -0.33
CA GLU A 19 -9.05 -1.78 -1.10
C GLU A 19 -10.10 -2.26 -2.11
N ALA A 20 -11.38 -2.30 -1.70
CA ALA A 20 -12.47 -2.67 -2.59
C ALA A 20 -12.62 -1.68 -3.75
N VAL A 21 -12.48 -0.38 -3.48
CA VAL A 21 -12.54 0.68 -4.51
C VAL A 21 -11.40 0.53 -5.52
N GLU A 22 -10.17 0.26 -5.06
CA GLU A 22 -9.03 -0.02 -5.93
C GLU A 22 -9.24 -1.23 -6.84
N TYR A 23 -9.85 -2.29 -6.31
CA TYR A 23 -10.10 -3.51 -7.07
C TYR A 23 -10.98 -3.24 -8.30
N PHE A 24 -12.02 -2.41 -8.18
CA PHE A 24 -12.90 -2.09 -9.31
C PHE A 24 -12.20 -1.33 -10.44
N HIS A 25 -11.21 -0.49 -10.15
CA HIS A 25 -10.49 0.27 -11.18
C HIS A 25 -9.41 -0.54 -11.92
N ARG A 26 -8.99 -1.70 -11.40
CA ARG A 26 -7.89 -2.49 -11.98
C ARG A 26 -8.28 -3.30 -13.22
N PHE A 27 -9.56 -3.62 -13.41
CA PHE A 27 -10.02 -4.56 -14.46
C PHE A 27 -10.31 -3.93 -15.82
N GLU A 28 -10.17 -2.61 -15.98
CA GLU A 28 -10.50 -1.94 -17.24
C GLU A 28 -9.39 -2.00 -18.31
N ARG A 29 -8.17 -2.48 -17.99
CA ARG A 29 -7.07 -2.55 -18.97
C ARG A 29 -6.14 -3.75 -18.76
N LYS A 30 -6.22 -4.74 -19.65
CA LYS A 30 -5.08 -5.23 -20.47
C LYS A 30 -5.47 -6.42 -21.36
N ASP A 31 -5.29 -6.21 -22.67
CA ASP A 31 -5.26 -7.22 -23.71
C ASP A 31 -4.06 -8.16 -23.53
N LEU A 32 -4.31 -9.46 -23.62
CA LEU A 32 -3.31 -10.53 -23.62
C LEU A 32 -2.73 -10.68 -25.02
N ILE A 33 -1.43 -10.41 -25.19
CA ILE A 33 -0.69 -10.73 -26.43
C ILE A 33 0.14 -11.99 -26.18
N PHE A 34 -0.24 -13.09 -26.83
CA PHE A 34 0.54 -14.33 -26.89
C PHE A 34 1.45 -14.30 -28.12
N ASN A 35 2.76 -14.43 -27.91
CA ASN A 35 3.73 -14.62 -28.99
C ASN A 35 4.09 -16.11 -29.07
N GLN A 36 3.85 -16.73 -30.22
CA GLN A 36 4.23 -18.12 -30.51
C GLN A 36 5.45 -18.11 -31.41
N ASN A 37 6.62 -18.45 -30.87
CA ASN A 37 7.76 -18.91 -31.67
C ASN A 37 8.32 -20.16 -30.99
N ALA A 38 8.13 -21.31 -31.65
CA ALA A 38 8.66 -22.60 -31.23
C ALA A 38 9.83 -22.96 -32.15
N GLU A 39 11.06 -22.80 -31.66
CA GLU A 39 12.24 -23.38 -32.29
C GLU A 39 13.02 -24.24 -31.29
N ASN A 40 13.26 -25.49 -31.70
CA ASN A 40 14.22 -26.48 -31.22
C ASN A 40 14.68 -26.37 -29.76
N LEU A 41 13.86 -26.94 -28.86
CA LEU A 41 14.18 -27.08 -27.44
C LEU A 41 15.10 -28.28 -27.19
N ASN A 42 16.27 -28.01 -26.62
CA ASN A 42 17.07 -28.98 -25.90
C ASN A 42 16.22 -29.53 -24.72
N PRO A 43 16.14 -30.85 -24.49
CA PRO A 43 15.23 -31.42 -23.48
C PRO A 43 15.41 -30.87 -22.05
N ASN A 44 16.59 -30.32 -21.73
CA ASN A 44 16.84 -29.67 -20.44
C ASN A 44 16.47 -28.18 -20.41
N GLN A 45 16.36 -27.49 -21.56
CA GLN A 45 16.02 -26.06 -21.60
C GLN A 45 14.63 -25.79 -21.02
N LEU A 46 13.64 -26.62 -21.35
CA LEU A 46 12.29 -26.46 -20.79
C LEU A 46 12.30 -26.67 -19.26
N ARG A 47 13.05 -27.67 -18.78
CA ARG A 47 13.20 -27.93 -17.35
C ARG A 47 13.85 -26.76 -16.64
N ASP A 48 14.93 -26.22 -17.18
CA ASP A 48 15.67 -25.12 -16.57
C ASP A 48 14.84 -23.82 -16.57
N GLN A 49 14.12 -23.54 -17.67
CA GLN A 49 13.17 -22.43 -17.74
C GLN A 49 12.06 -22.56 -16.68
N MET A 50 11.47 -23.76 -16.55
CA MET A 50 10.45 -24.00 -15.53
C MET A 50 11.01 -23.83 -14.11
N LEU A 51 12.23 -24.30 -13.84
CA LEU A 51 12.88 -24.11 -12.54
C LEU A 51 13.14 -22.63 -12.24
N GLU A 52 13.57 -21.88 -13.24
CA GLU A 52 13.78 -20.44 -13.10
C GLU A 52 12.47 -19.70 -12.81
N GLU A 53 11.41 -20.00 -13.55
CA GLU A 53 10.08 -19.42 -13.31
C GLU A 53 9.52 -19.82 -11.94
N LEU A 54 9.73 -21.06 -11.49
CA LEU A 54 9.35 -21.49 -10.13
C LEU A 54 10.11 -20.74 -9.04
N ASN A 55 11.40 -20.46 -9.25
CA ASN A 55 12.19 -19.65 -8.31
C ASN A 55 11.70 -18.20 -8.29
N LYS A 56 11.42 -17.58 -9.44
CA LYS A 56 10.82 -16.25 -9.53
C LYS A 56 9.48 -16.20 -8.79
N LEU A 57 8.62 -17.20 -8.99
CA LEU A 57 7.33 -17.30 -8.30
C LEU A 57 7.51 -17.42 -6.79
N ARG A 58 8.44 -18.26 -6.32
CA ARG A 58 8.76 -18.39 -4.90
C ARG A 58 9.17 -17.04 -4.30
N ASP A 59 10.02 -16.30 -4.99
CA ASP A 59 10.54 -15.02 -4.51
C ASP A 59 9.45 -13.94 -4.51
N ILE A 60 8.56 -13.93 -5.51
CA ILE A 60 7.36 -13.07 -5.54
C ILE A 60 6.43 -13.37 -4.35
N ILE A 61 6.19 -14.65 -4.07
CA ILE A 61 5.32 -15.07 -2.95
C ILE A 61 5.97 -14.72 -1.62
N ALA A 62 7.25 -15.04 -1.43
CA ALA A 62 7.95 -14.76 -0.17
C ALA A 62 7.98 -13.26 0.17
N ASN A 63 8.10 -12.40 -0.85
CA ASN A 63 8.15 -10.96 -0.69
C ASN A 63 6.78 -10.28 -0.82
N HIS A 64 5.68 -11.04 -0.88
CA HIS A 64 4.36 -10.46 -1.04
C HIS A 64 3.94 -9.70 0.25
N PRO A 65 3.46 -8.44 0.15
CA PRO A 65 3.11 -7.63 1.31
C PRO A 65 2.03 -8.23 2.21
N ASP A 66 1.09 -9.01 1.64
CA ASP A 66 0.06 -9.71 2.43
C ASP A 66 0.65 -10.76 3.38
N ILE A 67 1.63 -11.53 2.90
CA ILE A 67 2.27 -12.58 3.70
C ILE A 67 3.11 -11.95 4.81
N LYS A 68 3.73 -10.79 4.54
CA LYS A 68 4.42 -10.00 5.57
C LYS A 68 3.45 -9.48 6.64
N LEU A 69 2.26 -9.00 6.23
CA LEU A 69 1.25 -8.48 7.15
C LEU A 69 0.71 -9.54 8.12
N GLU A 70 0.48 -10.77 7.64
CA GLU A 70 -0.01 -11.87 8.51
C GLU A 70 1.00 -12.23 9.61
N LYS A 71 2.31 -12.17 9.28
CA LYS A 71 3.43 -12.50 10.17
C LYS A 71 3.72 -11.44 11.23
N LEU A 72 3.17 -10.23 11.10
CA LEU A 72 3.36 -9.16 12.10
C LEU A 72 2.79 -9.56 13.47
N SER A 73 3.50 -9.18 14.53
CA SER A 73 2.98 -9.19 15.90
C SER A 73 1.79 -8.22 16.06
N ASP A 74 1.04 -8.35 17.15
CA ASP A 74 -0.12 -7.49 17.40
C ASP A 74 0.28 -6.01 17.55
N GLU A 75 1.46 -5.73 18.10
CA GLU A 75 2.02 -4.38 18.23
C GLU A 75 2.36 -3.81 16.85
N GLU A 76 3.03 -4.58 16.00
CA GLU A 76 3.37 -4.16 14.64
C GLU A 76 2.11 -3.96 13.77
N LYS A 77 1.08 -4.80 13.92
CA LYS A 77 -0.22 -4.63 13.27
C LYS A 77 -0.90 -3.31 13.67
N SER A 78 -0.78 -2.92 14.94
CA SER A 78 -1.28 -1.64 15.44
C SER A 78 -0.51 -0.46 14.81
N HIS A 79 0.82 -0.56 14.73
CA HIS A 79 1.64 0.43 14.05
C HIS A 79 1.31 0.56 12.56
N TYR A 80 1.15 -0.57 11.87
CA TYR A 80 0.73 -0.61 10.48
C TYR A 80 -0.64 0.05 10.27
N SER A 81 -1.64 -0.34 11.06
CA SER A 81 -2.99 0.24 10.97
C SER A 81 -2.99 1.75 11.18
N ARG A 82 -2.19 2.23 12.14
CA ARG A 82 -2.01 3.66 12.39
C ARG A 82 -1.35 4.38 11.20
N PHE A 83 -0.30 3.78 10.63
CA PHE A 83 0.38 4.31 9.45
C PHE A 83 -0.58 4.46 8.27
N ILE A 84 -1.35 3.42 7.95
CA ILE A 84 -2.34 3.44 6.88
C ILE A 84 -3.39 4.52 7.12
N LYS A 85 -3.91 4.63 8.35
CA LYS A 85 -4.93 5.62 8.70
C LYS A 85 -4.39 7.05 8.59
N PHE A 86 -3.19 7.31 9.10
CA PHE A 86 -2.57 8.63 9.10
C PHE A 86 -2.30 9.14 7.67
N TYR A 87 -1.80 8.27 6.79
CA TYR A 87 -1.47 8.62 5.41
C TYR A 87 -2.58 8.32 4.39
N SER A 88 -3.80 8.04 4.86
CA SER A 88 -4.94 7.65 4.01
C SER A 88 -5.40 8.75 3.05
N ALA A 89 -5.14 10.02 3.35
CA ALA A 89 -5.54 11.16 2.52
C ALA A 89 -4.31 11.92 2.01
N CYS A 90 -4.41 12.41 0.77
CA CYS A 90 -3.36 13.21 0.15
C CYS A 90 -3.34 14.62 0.75
N PRO A 91 -2.16 15.15 1.16
CA PRO A 91 -2.05 16.50 1.70
C PRO A 91 -2.23 17.60 0.63
N ILE A 92 -2.16 17.26 -0.66
CA ILE A 92 -2.22 18.24 -1.76
C ILE A 92 -3.66 18.41 -2.26
N CYS A 93 -4.32 17.30 -2.58
CA CYS A 93 -5.66 17.33 -3.17
C CYS A 93 -6.77 16.81 -2.24
N GLY A 94 -6.44 16.24 -1.09
CA GLY A 94 -7.41 15.66 -0.14
C GLY A 94 -7.98 14.30 -0.53
N GLU A 95 -7.73 13.82 -1.75
CA GLU A 95 -8.20 12.51 -2.22
C GLU A 95 -7.54 11.35 -1.46
N LEU A 96 -8.23 10.21 -1.45
CA LEU A 96 -7.74 9.01 -0.77
C LEU A 96 -6.53 8.42 -1.48
N ASN A 97 -5.50 8.12 -0.70
CA ASN A 97 -4.34 7.38 -1.16
C ASN A 97 -4.69 5.91 -1.39
N HIS A 98 -4.07 5.34 -2.43
CA HIS A 98 -4.21 3.92 -2.69
C HIS A 98 -3.57 3.10 -1.55
N TYR A 99 -4.37 2.25 -0.93
CA TYR A 99 -3.97 1.31 0.10
C TYR A 99 -2.81 0.43 -0.37
N HIS A 100 -2.85 -0.07 -1.62
CA HIS A 100 -1.76 -0.87 -2.16
C HIS A 100 -0.40 -0.13 -2.12
N ASN A 101 -0.39 1.16 -2.45
CA ASN A 101 0.84 1.96 -2.45
C ASN A 101 1.35 2.22 -1.03
N LEU A 102 0.46 2.56 -0.10
CA LEU A 102 0.83 2.76 1.30
C LEU A 102 1.35 1.47 1.94
N LYS A 103 0.70 0.35 1.66
CA LYS A 103 1.14 -0.98 2.10
C LYS A 103 2.50 -1.34 1.54
N LYS A 104 2.70 -1.14 0.23
CA LYS A 104 3.99 -1.37 -0.42
C LYS A 104 5.07 -0.54 0.27
N LEU A 105 4.84 0.75 0.48
CA LEU A 105 5.80 1.64 1.15
C LEU A 105 6.14 1.23 2.59
N PHE A 106 5.18 0.65 3.31
CA PHE A 106 5.42 0.16 4.67
C PHE A 106 6.25 -1.13 4.71
N PHE A 107 6.12 -1.99 3.71
CA PHE A 107 6.82 -3.28 3.63
C PHE A 107 8.03 -3.27 2.66
N ASP A 108 8.42 -2.09 2.19
CA ASP A 108 9.53 -1.89 1.28
C ASP A 108 10.85 -1.85 2.05
N ASP A 109 11.55 -2.98 2.07
CA ASP A 109 12.82 -3.15 2.80
C ASP A 109 13.95 -2.32 2.15
N ASP A 110 13.85 -2.01 0.84
CA ASP A 110 14.86 -1.23 0.12
C ASP A 110 14.85 0.25 0.54
N ASN A 111 13.73 0.72 1.10
CA ASN A 111 13.50 2.12 1.47
C ASN A 111 13.25 2.31 2.97
N GLU A 112 13.86 1.48 3.81
CA GLU A 112 13.70 1.51 5.28
C GLU A 112 13.87 2.92 5.88
N ASN A 113 14.88 3.67 5.41
CA ASN A 113 15.14 5.04 5.83
C ASN A 113 13.96 6.00 5.59
N ILE A 114 13.22 5.81 4.50
CA ILE A 114 12.03 6.61 4.18
C ILE A 114 10.90 6.23 5.13
N LYS A 115 10.70 4.92 5.36
CA LYS A 115 9.70 4.40 6.29
C LYS A 115 9.91 4.92 7.69
N GLU A 116 11.13 4.88 8.22
CA GLU A 116 11.46 5.41 9.55
C GLU A 116 11.14 6.90 9.69
N LYS A 117 11.50 7.71 8.68
CA LYS A 117 11.16 9.14 8.66
C LYS A 117 9.66 9.38 8.64
N LEU A 118 8.91 8.61 7.86
CA LEU A 118 7.44 8.70 7.83
C LEU A 118 6.81 8.29 9.16
N ILE A 119 7.35 7.29 9.84
CA ILE A 119 6.89 6.92 11.19
C ILE A 119 7.19 8.04 12.20
N LEU A 120 8.40 8.63 12.14
CA LEU A 120 8.76 9.78 12.96
C LEU A 120 7.77 10.94 12.73
N PHE A 121 7.48 11.27 11.48
CA PHE A 121 6.57 12.34 11.13
C PHE A 121 5.13 12.07 11.55
N MET A 122 4.65 10.83 11.45
CA MET A 122 3.35 10.42 11.99
C MET A 122 3.29 10.68 13.50
N ASN A 123 4.31 10.25 14.25
CA ASN A 123 4.37 10.46 15.71
C ASN A 123 4.43 11.95 16.09
N LEU A 124 5.19 12.75 15.33
CA LEU A 124 5.24 14.20 15.50
C LEU A 124 3.90 14.87 15.17
N GLY A 125 3.27 14.43 14.08
CA GLY A 125 1.94 14.87 13.63
C GLY A 125 0.88 14.65 14.70
N GLU A 126 0.84 13.46 15.30
CA GLU A 126 -0.10 13.13 16.37
C GLU A 126 0.17 13.96 17.64
N LYS A 127 1.44 14.05 18.05
CA LYS A 127 1.85 14.73 19.29
C LYS A 127 1.71 16.25 19.22
N TYR A 128 1.95 16.84 18.05
CA TYR A 128 1.99 18.28 17.86
C TYR A 128 0.93 18.79 16.87
N SER A 129 -0.09 18.00 16.55
CA SER A 129 -1.18 18.32 15.60
C SER A 129 -1.71 19.75 15.73
N LYS A 130 -1.98 20.21 16.96
CA LYS A 130 -2.46 21.58 17.22
C LYS A 130 -1.43 22.66 16.86
N LYS A 131 -0.14 22.42 17.17
CA LYS A 131 0.94 23.37 16.88
C LYS A 131 1.27 23.39 15.39
N LEU A 132 1.34 22.23 14.73
CA LEU A 132 1.61 22.13 13.30
C LEU A 132 0.52 22.82 12.46
N LYS A 133 -0.76 22.67 12.86
CA LYS A 133 -1.87 23.45 12.28
C LYS A 133 -1.73 24.95 12.46
N THR A 134 -1.09 25.40 13.54
CA THR A 134 -0.83 26.83 13.77
C THR A 134 0.25 27.37 12.81
N PHE A 135 1.18 26.52 12.39
CA PHE A 135 2.24 26.85 11.43
C PHE A 135 1.88 26.49 9.98
N ASN A 136 0.65 26.02 9.73
CA ASN A 136 0.18 25.60 8.40
C ASN A 136 1.09 24.55 7.73
N ILE A 137 1.65 23.63 8.53
CA ILE A 137 2.49 22.54 8.05
C ILE A 137 1.64 21.29 7.91
N ASP A 138 1.41 20.87 6.66
CA ASP A 138 0.74 19.62 6.33
C ASP A 138 1.75 18.53 5.95
N ILE A 139 1.78 17.48 6.78
CA ILE A 139 2.64 16.31 6.60
C ILE A 139 1.77 15.19 6.03
N GLY A 140 2.17 14.63 4.90
CA GLY A 140 1.45 13.51 4.29
C GLY A 140 2.20 12.88 3.12
N ILE A 141 1.58 11.86 2.53
CA ILE A 141 2.08 11.19 1.33
C ILE A 141 1.22 11.65 0.15
N PRO A 142 1.82 12.17 -0.95
CA PRO A 142 1.06 12.55 -2.14
C PRO A 142 0.40 11.33 -2.79
N CYS A 143 -0.81 11.51 -3.33
CA CYS A 143 -1.45 10.46 -4.12
C CYS A 143 -0.75 10.25 -5.45
N CYS A 144 -1.05 9.13 -6.12
CA CYS A 144 -0.42 8.78 -7.38
C CYS A 144 -0.51 9.89 -8.43
N LYS A 145 -1.63 10.61 -8.49
CA LYS A 145 -1.83 11.71 -9.42
C LYS A 145 -0.94 12.91 -9.06
N CYS A 146 -1.00 13.38 -7.81
CA CYS A 146 -0.19 14.52 -7.38
C CYS A 146 1.32 14.21 -7.40
N PHE A 147 1.71 12.97 -7.10
CA PHE A 147 3.10 12.55 -7.23
C PHE A 147 3.58 12.67 -8.68
N LYS A 148 2.80 12.18 -9.65
CA LYS A 148 3.14 12.34 -11.06
C LYS A 148 3.18 13.81 -11.48
N GLU A 149 2.19 14.60 -11.11
CA GLU A 149 2.15 16.04 -11.46
C GLU A 149 3.34 16.82 -10.87
N LEU A 150 3.85 16.43 -9.69
CA LEU A 150 4.96 17.12 -9.04
C LEU A 150 6.35 16.64 -9.47
N PHE A 151 6.47 15.38 -9.91
CA PHE A 151 7.76 14.72 -10.11
C PHE A 151 7.96 14.12 -11.51
N ASP A 152 6.93 14.05 -12.36
CA ASP A 152 7.05 13.61 -13.76
C ASP A 152 7.29 14.79 -14.74
N GLU A 153 7.45 16.03 -14.27
CA GLU A 153 8.07 17.10 -15.06
C GLU A 153 9.60 16.94 -15.01
N ASP A 154 10.12 16.00 -15.82
CA ASP A 154 11.42 16.05 -16.53
C ASP A 154 11.93 14.64 -16.92
N LEU A 155 11.34 14.09 -17.99
CA LEU A 155 12.07 13.31 -19.01
C LEU A 155 11.87 14.03 -20.36
N GLY A 156 12.28 15.31 -20.40
CA GLY A 156 12.38 16.14 -21.60
C GLY A 156 13.82 16.43 -21.94
#